data_AF-A0A357YFA6-F1
#
_entry.id   AF-A0A357YFA6-F1
#
_cell.length_a   1.000
_cell.length_b   1.000
_cell.length_c   1.000
_cell.angle_alpha   90.00
_cell.angle_beta   90.00
_cell.angle_gamma   90.00
#
_symmetry.space_group_name_H-M   'P 1'
#
loop_
_entity.id
_entity.type
_entity.pdbx_description
1 polymer ?
#
loop_
_entity_poly.entity_id
_entity_poly.type
_entity_poly.pdbx_seq_one_letter_code
_entity_poly.pdbx_strand_id
1 'polypeptide(L)'
;MTTLIIVLYLAVLAASSGLHFLNNRHLQRHGDEVPSGFAGAVDAATLAQSSAYTLAKGQLGLVRSLFDSALTLLFVFGGLLAWYDGWLAGHQLSFIAAGLAFFLLLSLAQTLFGLPFDLYSHFKIESRFGFNRMSFKLWCADQAKGLLLSLLFFALLGTAAFWLIQAAPQSWWLWVWALLVGFGLLLMVIAPYVIEPLFFKFQPLQGEGLEEAIRVMLAKAGLPGEPRQPSSASALCVVLLHASHRRGAGGAVARAGGNGEAAIGRPGKRSGGE
;
A
#
# COMPACT_ATOMS: atom_id res chain seq x y z
N MET A 1 -5.05 -13.01 -35.40
CA MET A 1 -4.64 -13.19 -33.99
C MET A 1 -4.30 -11.86 -33.33
N THR A 2 -3.35 -11.08 -33.87
CA THR A 2 -2.99 -9.76 -33.32
C THR A 2 -4.16 -8.77 -33.23
N THR A 3 -4.96 -8.66 -34.29
CA THR A 3 -6.15 -7.78 -34.31
C THR A 3 -7.18 -8.17 -33.25
N LEU A 4 -7.40 -9.48 -33.03
CA LEU A 4 -8.29 -9.99 -32.00
C LEU A 4 -7.80 -9.60 -30.60
N ILE A 5 -6.51 -9.73 -30.33
CA ILE A 5 -5.90 -9.36 -29.04
C ILE A 5 -6.06 -7.86 -28.80
N ILE A 6 -5.79 -7.02 -29.80
CA ILE A 6 -5.96 -5.56 -29.70
C ILE A 6 -7.42 -5.21 -29.42
N VAL A 7 -8.37 -5.78 -30.17
CA VAL A 7 -9.80 -5.52 -29.98
C VAL A 7 -10.26 -5.94 -28.58
N LEU A 8 -9.85 -7.12 -28.11
CA LEU A 8 -10.18 -7.60 -26.77
C LEU A 8 -9.57 -6.69 -25.69
N TYR A 9 -8.31 -6.29 -25.85
CA TYR A 9 -7.64 -5.38 -24.93
C TYR A 9 -8.34 -4.03 -24.85
N LEU A 10 -8.70 -3.45 -26.00
CA LEU A 10 -9.44 -2.19 -26.07
C LEU A 10 -10.85 -2.32 -25.47
N ALA A 11 -11.52 -3.46 -25.66
CA ALA A 11 -12.82 -3.72 -25.05
C ALA A 11 -12.72 -3.77 -23.51
N VAL A 12 -11.72 -4.47 -22.97
CA VAL A 12 -11.45 -4.49 -21.51
C VAL A 12 -11.11 -3.10 -21.00
N LEU A 13 -10.23 -2.37 -21.69
CA LEU A 13 -9.84 -1.02 -21.31
C LEU A 13 -11.05 -0.06 -21.30
N ALA A 14 -11.89 -0.14 -22.32
CA ALA A 14 -13.11 0.66 -22.42
C ALA A 14 -14.10 0.32 -21.31
N ALA A 15 -14.31 -0.97 -21.03
CA ALA A 15 -15.20 -1.42 -19.96
C ALA A 15 -14.70 -0.95 -18.57
N SER A 16 -13.42 -1.17 -18.27
CA SER A 16 -12.81 -0.74 -17.00
C SER A 16 -12.84 0.78 -16.83
N SER A 17 -12.46 1.52 -17.87
CA SER A 17 -12.48 3.00 -17.84
C SER A 17 -13.91 3.53 -17.72
N GLY A 18 -14.86 2.90 -18.41
CA GLY A 18 -16.28 3.21 -18.33
C GLY A 18 -16.83 3.00 -16.92
N LEU A 19 -16.50 1.88 -16.27
CA LEU A 19 -16.93 1.60 -14.90
C LEU A 19 -16.35 2.63 -13.91
N HIS A 20 -15.07 2.96 -14.02
CA HIS A 20 -14.44 3.99 -13.20
C HIS A 20 -15.07 5.37 -13.42
N PHE A 21 -15.37 5.72 -14.66
CA PHE A 21 -16.04 6.97 -14.99
C PHE A 21 -17.46 7.03 -14.39
N LEU A 22 -18.24 5.96 -14.53
CA LEU A 22 -19.58 5.86 -13.95
C LEU A 22 -19.55 5.94 -12.43
N ASN A 23 -18.61 5.24 -11.79
CA ASN A 23 -18.43 5.29 -10.34
C ASN A 23 -18.07 6.70 -9.85
N ASN A 24 -17.12 7.36 -10.51
CA ASN A 24 -16.74 8.72 -10.14
C ASN A 24 -17.88 9.71 -10.37
N ARG A 25 -18.66 9.56 -11.45
CA ARG A 25 -19.83 10.39 -11.74
C ARG A 25 -20.95 10.19 -10.72
N HIS A 26 -21.17 8.95 -10.27
CA HIS A 26 -22.11 8.66 -9.20
C HIS A 26 -21.66 9.33 -7.88
N LEU A 27 -20.38 9.20 -7.54
CA LEU A 27 -19.79 9.80 -6.35
C LEU A 27 -19.86 11.34 -6.38
N GLN A 28 -19.69 11.99 -7.54
CA GLN A 28 -19.89 13.43 -7.66
C GLN A 28 -21.32 13.89 -7.37
N ARG A 29 -22.30 13.03 -7.64
CA ARG A 29 -23.73 13.38 -7.56
C ARG A 29 -24.32 13.09 -6.19
N HIS A 30 -23.95 11.96 -5.59
CA HIS A 30 -24.55 11.47 -4.34
C HIS A 30 -23.51 11.26 -3.23
N GLY A 31 -22.25 11.65 -3.44
CA GLY A 31 -21.17 11.41 -2.47
C GLY A 31 -21.30 12.19 -1.17
N ASP A 32 -22.14 13.22 -1.14
CA ASP A 32 -22.37 14.06 0.04
C ASP A 32 -23.72 13.73 0.73
N GLU A 33 -24.49 12.79 0.19
CA GLU A 33 -25.78 12.38 0.72
C GLU A 33 -25.62 11.22 1.71
N VAL A 34 -25.92 11.48 2.99
CA VAL A 34 -25.93 10.44 4.02
C VAL A 34 -27.18 9.57 3.85
N PRO A 35 -27.07 8.25 3.63
CA PRO A 35 -28.24 7.38 3.56
C PRO A 35 -29.00 7.38 4.90
N SER A 36 -30.32 7.29 4.86
CA SER A 36 -31.19 7.38 6.03
C SER A 36 -30.84 6.38 7.15
N GLY A 37 -30.34 5.19 6.80
CA GLY A 37 -29.89 4.18 7.77
C GLY A 37 -28.63 4.56 8.57
N PHE A 38 -27.88 5.58 8.13
CA PHE A 38 -26.67 6.08 8.78
C PHE A 38 -26.83 7.49 9.35
N ALA A 39 -28.05 8.03 9.34
CA ALA A 39 -28.35 9.34 9.91
C ALA A 39 -27.94 9.38 11.40
N GLY A 40 -27.07 10.33 11.76
CA GLY A 40 -26.55 10.49 13.12
C GLY A 40 -25.35 9.58 13.48
N ALA A 41 -25.05 8.55 12.69
CA ALA A 41 -23.85 7.71 12.85
C ALA A 41 -22.66 8.25 12.04
N VAL A 42 -22.93 8.90 10.91
CA VAL A 42 -21.91 9.47 10.01
C VAL A 42 -22.09 10.99 9.94
N ASP A 43 -21.00 11.71 10.19
CA ASP A 43 -20.94 13.15 10.00
C ASP A 43 -20.88 13.50 8.51
N ALA A 44 -21.77 14.40 8.06
CA ALA A 44 -21.89 14.78 6.66
C ALA A 44 -20.64 15.49 6.14
N ALA A 45 -19.96 16.29 6.96
CA ALA A 45 -18.74 16.98 6.55
C ALA A 45 -17.58 15.99 6.31
N THR A 46 -17.45 15.00 7.19
CA THR A 46 -16.48 13.91 7.05
C THR A 46 -16.77 13.03 5.83
N LEU A 47 -18.05 12.75 5.55
CA LEU A 47 -18.46 12.02 4.34
C LEU A 47 -18.07 12.80 3.08
N ALA A 48 -18.39 14.09 3.00
CA ALA A 48 -18.05 14.93 1.86
C ALA A 48 -16.53 15.02 1.63
N GLN A 49 -15.75 15.14 2.71
CA GLN A 49 -14.29 15.11 2.62
C GLN A 49 -13.77 13.77 2.09
N SER A 50 -14.34 12.66 2.54
CA SER A 50 -13.97 11.30 2.11
C SER A 50 -14.33 11.05 0.64
N SER A 51 -15.48 11.53 0.20
CA SER A 51 -15.95 11.48 -1.18
C SER A 51 -15.06 12.32 -2.10
N ALA A 52 -14.72 13.54 -1.71
CA ALA A 52 -13.79 14.40 -2.45
C ALA A 52 -12.39 13.79 -2.57
N TYR A 53 -11.88 13.14 -1.51
CA TYR A 53 -10.61 12.40 -1.54
C TYR A 53 -10.66 11.21 -2.50
N THR A 54 -11.71 10.40 -2.41
CA THR A 54 -11.92 9.24 -3.28
C THR A 54 -12.00 9.65 -4.74
N LEU A 55 -12.68 10.77 -5.03
CA LEU A 55 -12.74 11.34 -6.37
C LEU A 55 -11.37 11.77 -6.89
N ALA A 56 -10.60 12.51 -6.09
CA ALA A 56 -9.26 12.97 -6.48
C ALA A 56 -8.32 11.81 -6.78
N LYS A 57 -8.31 10.77 -5.93
CA LYS A 57 -7.55 9.53 -6.21
C LYS A 57 -8.07 8.78 -7.43
N GLY A 58 -9.40 8.69 -7.59
CA GLY A 58 -10.02 8.02 -8.73
C GLY A 58 -9.67 8.67 -10.08
N GLN A 59 -9.61 10.00 -10.13
CA GLN A 59 -9.20 10.74 -11.34
C GLN A 59 -7.74 10.48 -11.70
N LEU A 60 -6.83 10.56 -10.73
CA LEU A 60 -5.41 10.24 -10.96
C LEU A 60 -5.24 8.77 -11.39
N GLY A 61 -5.95 7.84 -10.73
CA GLY A 61 -5.92 6.42 -11.05
C GLY A 61 -6.36 6.13 -12.49
N LEU A 62 -7.41 6.80 -12.97
CA LEU A 62 -7.85 6.70 -14.36
C LEU A 62 -6.79 7.21 -15.33
N VAL A 63 -6.19 8.37 -15.07
CA VAL A 63 -5.13 8.93 -15.93
C VAL A 63 -3.91 8.01 -15.98
N ARG A 64 -3.47 7.49 -14.82
CA ARG A 64 -2.37 6.52 -14.73
C ARG A 64 -2.69 5.24 -15.51
N SER A 65 -3.89 4.68 -15.32
CA SER A 65 -4.31 3.45 -16.01
C SER A 65 -4.35 3.63 -17.54
N LEU A 66 -4.85 4.76 -18.03
CA LEU A 66 -4.83 5.08 -19.45
C LEU A 66 -3.41 5.25 -19.99
N PHE A 67 -2.53 5.92 -19.23
CA PHE A 67 -1.13 6.07 -19.58
C PHE A 67 -0.41 4.70 -19.66
N ASP A 68 -0.55 3.86 -18.64
CA ASP A 68 0.05 2.52 -18.58
C ASP A 68 -0.47 1.64 -19.73
N SER A 69 -1.75 1.77 -20.06
CA SER A 69 -2.37 1.03 -21.17
C SER A 69 -1.86 1.50 -22.53
N ALA A 70 -1.76 2.81 -22.74
CA ALA A 70 -1.20 3.38 -23.96
C ALA A 70 0.27 3.00 -24.13
N LEU A 71 1.05 3.05 -23.05
CA LEU A 71 2.45 2.61 -23.05
C LEU A 71 2.57 1.13 -23.39
N THR A 72 1.72 0.27 -22.81
CA THR A 72 1.70 -1.16 -23.11
C THR A 72 1.35 -1.43 -24.58
N LEU A 73 0.32 -0.77 -25.11
CA LEU A 73 -0.08 -0.91 -26.51
C LEU A 73 1.03 -0.46 -27.46
N LEU A 74 1.66 0.68 -27.17
CA LEU A 74 2.79 1.20 -27.96
C LEU A 74 3.99 0.26 -27.88
N PHE A 75 4.30 -0.26 -26.69
CA PHE A 75 5.43 -1.16 -26.50
C PHE A 75 5.25 -2.47 -27.27
N VAL A 76 4.10 -3.12 -27.11
CA VAL A 76 3.82 -4.45 -27.70
C VAL A 76 3.51 -4.37 -29.19
N PHE A 77 2.68 -3.41 -29.62
CA PHE A 77 2.18 -3.35 -31.00
C PHE A 77 2.81 -2.24 -31.85
N GLY A 78 3.46 -1.25 -31.22
CA GLY A 78 4.12 -0.14 -31.92
C GLY A 78 5.52 -0.45 -32.44
N GLY A 79 6.00 -1.69 -32.33
CA GLY A 79 7.32 -2.11 -32.81
C GLY A 79 8.48 -1.82 -31.85
N LEU A 80 8.22 -1.13 -30.72
CA LEU A 80 9.23 -0.87 -29.69
C LEU A 80 9.77 -2.17 -29.08
N LEU A 81 8.94 -3.19 -28.90
CA LEU A 81 9.38 -4.49 -28.40
C LEU A 81 10.41 -5.15 -29.33
N ALA A 82 10.20 -5.11 -30.64
CA ALA A 82 11.14 -5.67 -31.62
C ALA A 82 12.44 -4.87 -31.68
N TRP A 83 12.35 -3.54 -31.61
CA TRP A 83 13.53 -2.68 -31.48
C TRP A 83 14.32 -2.98 -30.20
N TYR A 84 13.63 -3.12 -29.07
CA TYR A 84 14.22 -3.40 -27.77
C TYR A 84 14.91 -4.76 -27.73
N ASP A 85 14.26 -5.80 -28.25
CA ASP A 85 14.83 -7.14 -28.38
C ASP A 85 16.09 -7.14 -29.27
N GLY A 86 16.04 -6.47 -30.42
CA GLY A 86 17.19 -6.34 -31.32
C GLY A 86 18.36 -5.56 -30.70
N TRP A 87 18.06 -4.48 -29.97
CA TRP A 87 19.06 -3.70 -29.24
C TRP A 87 19.76 -4.56 -28.17
N LEU A 88 19.00 -5.38 -27.43
CA LEU A 88 19.55 -6.25 -26.41
C LEU A 88 20.38 -7.40 -27.01
N ALA A 89 19.90 -8.00 -28.11
CA ALA A 89 20.60 -9.03 -28.85
C ALA A 89 21.98 -8.55 -29.37
N GLY A 90 22.10 -7.27 -29.71
CA GLY A 90 23.36 -6.65 -30.13
C GLY A 90 24.49 -6.69 -29.09
N HIS A 91 24.17 -6.91 -27.81
CA HIS A 91 25.16 -6.96 -26.72
C HIS A 91 25.79 -8.35 -26.50
N GLN A 92 25.36 -9.39 -27.24
CA GLN A 92 25.91 -10.76 -27.17
C GLN A 92 26.00 -11.34 -25.74
N LEU A 93 25.00 -11.04 -24.91
CA LEU A 93 24.94 -11.52 -23.53
C LEU A 93 24.65 -13.04 -23.49
N SER A 94 25.05 -13.71 -22.40
CA SER A 94 24.63 -15.09 -22.15
C SER A 94 23.11 -15.19 -21.98
N PHE A 95 22.51 -16.36 -22.18
CA PHE A 95 21.06 -16.56 -22.07
C PHE A 95 20.48 -16.01 -20.74
N ILE A 96 21.16 -16.28 -19.63
CA ILE A 96 20.74 -15.80 -18.30
C ILE A 96 20.88 -14.27 -18.21
N ALA A 97 22.01 -13.71 -18.64
CA ALA A 97 22.26 -12.27 -18.57
C ALA A 97 21.31 -11.48 -19.49
N ALA A 98 21.01 -12.00 -20.69
CA ALA A 98 20.05 -11.42 -21.61
C ALA A 98 18.64 -11.41 -21.01
N GLY A 99 18.17 -12.55 -20.48
CA GLY A 99 16.87 -12.63 -19.82
C GLY A 99 16.73 -11.70 -18.61
N LEU A 100 17.75 -11.64 -17.75
CA LEU A 100 17.78 -10.73 -16.62
C LEU A 100 17.74 -9.27 -17.07
N ALA A 101 18.61 -8.87 -18.00
CA ALA A 101 18.66 -7.50 -18.51
C ALA A 101 17.34 -7.09 -19.17
N PHE A 102 16.73 -8.01 -19.95
CA PHE A 102 15.46 -7.77 -20.63
C PHE A 102 14.35 -7.34 -19.67
N PHE A 103 14.11 -8.12 -18.62
CA PHE A 103 13.05 -7.84 -17.67
C PHE A 103 13.43 -6.76 -16.65
N LEU A 104 14.70 -6.69 -16.25
CA LEU A 104 15.17 -5.69 -15.28
C LEU A 104 15.07 -4.28 -15.86
N LEU A 105 15.57 -4.04 -17.07
CA LEU A 105 15.51 -2.72 -17.70
C LEU A 105 14.06 -2.30 -17.98
N LEU A 106 13.21 -3.24 -18.40
CA LEU A 106 11.79 -2.98 -18.60
C LEU A 106 11.09 -2.59 -17.28
N SER A 107 11.39 -3.30 -16.19
CA SER A 107 10.88 -2.99 -14.84
C SER A 107 11.36 -1.62 -14.34
N LEU A 108 12.64 -1.29 -14.56
CA LEU A 108 13.20 0.02 -14.24
C LEU A 108 12.54 1.15 -15.03
N ALA A 109 12.29 0.94 -16.33
CA ALA A 109 11.59 1.89 -17.17
C ALA A 109 10.15 2.12 -16.67
N GLN A 110 9.41 1.05 -16.35
CA GLN A 110 8.07 1.17 -15.78
C GLN A 110 8.07 1.92 -14.44
N THR A 111 9.02 1.59 -13.56
CA THR A 111 9.18 2.31 -12.28
C THR A 111 9.40 3.79 -12.53
N LEU A 112 10.31 4.15 -13.44
CA LEU A 112 10.63 5.53 -13.78
C LEU A 112 9.40 6.30 -14.31
N PHE A 113 8.62 5.69 -15.21
CA PHE A 113 7.40 6.30 -15.74
C PHE A 113 6.28 6.41 -14.69
N GLY A 114 6.27 5.54 -13.68
CA GLY A 114 5.34 5.58 -12.55
C GLY A 114 5.65 6.68 -11.52
N LEU A 115 6.93 7.05 -11.35
CA LEU A 115 7.37 8.01 -10.32
C LEU A 115 6.59 9.34 -10.30
N PRO A 116 6.30 10.00 -11.44
CA PRO A 116 5.55 11.25 -11.45
C PRO A 116 4.14 11.10 -10.86
N PHE A 117 3.47 9.98 -11.14
CA PHE A 117 2.14 9.69 -10.61
C PHE A 117 2.18 9.42 -9.11
N ASP A 118 3.17 8.68 -8.64
CA ASP A 118 3.37 8.40 -7.21
C ASP A 118 3.67 9.69 -6.43
N LEU A 119 4.56 10.53 -6.97
CA LEU A 119 4.88 11.84 -6.39
C LEU A 119 3.64 12.74 -6.32
N TYR A 120 2.84 12.79 -7.38
CA TYR A 120 1.61 13.57 -7.38
C TYR A 120 0.59 13.03 -6.38
N SER A 121 0.42 11.71 -6.30
CA SER A 121 -0.46 11.07 -5.31
C SER A 121 -0.07 11.46 -3.88
N HIS A 122 1.20 11.29 -3.49
CA HIS A 122 1.63 11.55 -2.11
C HIS A 122 1.75 13.04 -1.78
N PHE A 123 2.39 13.85 -2.63
CA PHE A 123 2.72 15.24 -2.30
C PHE A 123 1.69 16.26 -2.73
N LYS A 124 0.75 15.92 -3.63
CA LYS A 124 -0.37 16.81 -4.01
C LYS A 124 -1.70 16.31 -3.47
N ILE A 125 -2.06 15.05 -3.70
CA ILE A 125 -3.37 14.55 -3.26
C ILE A 125 -3.36 14.33 -1.75
N GLU A 126 -2.50 13.49 -1.22
CA GLU A 126 -2.52 13.18 0.22
C GLU A 126 -2.21 14.39 1.10
N SER A 127 -1.38 15.33 0.63
CA SER A 127 -1.12 16.59 1.34
C SER A 127 -2.36 17.51 1.38
N ARG A 128 -3.12 17.60 0.28
CA ARG A 128 -4.35 18.40 0.20
C ARG A 128 -5.40 17.95 1.22
N PHE A 129 -5.46 16.66 1.53
CA PHE A 129 -6.40 16.09 2.50
C PHE A 129 -5.79 15.91 3.90
N GLY A 130 -4.55 16.36 4.14
CA GLY A 130 -3.90 16.26 5.45
C GLY A 130 -3.45 14.86 5.85
N PHE A 131 -3.44 13.90 4.92
CA PHE A 131 -2.99 12.52 5.16
C PHE A 131 -1.48 12.35 4.99
N ASN A 132 -0.81 13.23 4.23
CA ASN A 132 0.62 13.10 4.02
C ASN A 132 1.41 13.38 5.30
N ARG A 133 2.07 12.34 5.82
CA ARG A 133 3.02 12.40 6.93
C ARG A 133 4.47 12.12 6.49
N MET A 134 4.67 11.90 5.19
CA MET A 134 5.94 11.52 4.61
C MET A 134 6.70 12.75 4.10
N SER A 135 7.96 12.88 4.49
CA SER A 135 8.85 13.88 3.90
C SER A 135 9.40 13.39 2.56
N PHE A 136 9.75 14.32 1.66
CA PHE A 136 10.37 13.96 0.36
C PHE A 136 11.65 13.14 0.52
N LYS A 137 12.49 13.47 1.51
CA LYS A 137 13.71 12.70 1.80
C LYS A 137 13.40 11.27 2.24
N LEU A 138 12.37 11.08 3.07
CA LEU A 138 11.95 9.75 3.50
C LEU A 138 11.37 8.96 2.33
N TRP A 139 10.56 9.60 1.48
CA TRP A 139 10.02 9.00 0.27
C TRP A 139 11.12 8.50 -0.68
N CYS A 140 12.13 9.34 -0.99
CA CYS A 140 13.25 8.91 -1.82
C CYS A 140 14.04 7.76 -1.18
N ALA A 141 14.26 7.80 0.14
CA ALA A 141 14.99 6.75 0.84
C ALA A 141 14.22 5.41 0.77
N ASP A 142 12.90 5.43 0.97
CA ASP A 142 12.09 4.22 0.93
C ASP A 142 11.93 3.67 -0.49
N GLN A 143 11.80 4.54 -1.50
CA GLN A 143 11.84 4.13 -2.91
C GLN A 143 13.19 3.49 -3.26
N ALA A 144 14.31 4.05 -2.81
CA ALA A 144 15.64 3.48 -3.07
C ALA A 144 15.83 2.12 -2.38
N LYS A 145 15.42 1.99 -1.11
CA LYS A 145 15.46 0.69 -0.39
C LYS A 145 14.59 -0.35 -1.07
N GLY A 146 13.36 0.02 -1.43
CA GLY A 146 12.42 -0.86 -2.13
C GLY A 146 12.99 -1.32 -3.46
N LEU A 147 13.52 -0.39 -4.25
CA LEU A 147 14.16 -0.69 -5.52
C LEU A 147 15.35 -1.64 -5.34
N LEU A 148 16.28 -1.35 -4.43
CA LEU A 148 17.44 -2.22 -4.17
C LEU A 148 17.02 -3.64 -3.77
N LEU A 149 16.02 -3.76 -2.90
CA LEU A 149 15.51 -5.07 -2.47
C LEU A 149 14.84 -5.81 -3.63
N SER A 150 14.04 -5.12 -4.44
CA SER A 150 13.44 -5.68 -5.65
C SER A 150 14.49 -6.14 -6.66
N LEU A 151 15.55 -5.35 -6.90
CA LEU A 151 16.67 -5.75 -7.76
C LEU A 151 17.38 -6.99 -7.23
N LEU A 152 17.64 -7.04 -5.92
CA LEU A 152 18.30 -8.19 -5.29
C LEU A 152 17.49 -9.47 -5.47
N PHE A 153 16.19 -9.42 -5.16
CA PHE A 153 15.31 -10.58 -5.33
C PHE A 153 15.13 -10.94 -6.80
N PHE A 154 14.96 -9.97 -7.68
CA PHE A 154 14.83 -10.22 -9.11
C PHE A 154 16.10 -10.87 -9.67
N ALA A 155 17.29 -10.38 -9.31
CA ALA A 155 18.55 -10.96 -9.76
C ALA A 155 18.73 -12.39 -9.22
N LEU A 156 18.47 -12.62 -7.93
CA LEU A 156 18.61 -13.94 -7.30
C LEU A 156 17.63 -14.96 -7.90
N LEU A 157 16.33 -14.65 -7.91
CA LEU A 157 15.29 -15.54 -8.41
C LEU A 157 15.36 -15.68 -9.92
N GLY A 158 15.60 -14.59 -10.64
CA GLY A 158 15.72 -14.58 -12.09
C GLY A 158 16.89 -15.45 -12.54
N THR A 159 18.06 -15.33 -11.91
CA THR A 159 19.22 -16.17 -12.22
C THR A 159 18.89 -17.64 -11.99
N ALA A 160 18.34 -17.98 -10.83
CA ALA A 160 17.96 -19.36 -10.50
C ALA A 160 16.90 -19.91 -11.46
N ALA A 161 15.90 -19.11 -11.83
CA ALA A 161 14.85 -19.51 -12.76
C ALA A 161 15.38 -19.74 -14.18
N PHE A 162 16.16 -18.81 -14.73
CA PHE A 162 16.78 -18.98 -16.06
C PHE A 162 17.80 -20.12 -16.09
N TRP A 163 18.48 -20.39 -14.98
CA TRP A 163 19.33 -21.56 -14.82
C TRP A 163 18.51 -22.86 -14.85
N LEU A 164 17.39 -22.94 -14.10
CA LEU A 164 16.49 -24.10 -14.11
C LEU A 164 15.86 -24.37 -15.49
N ILE A 165 15.56 -23.32 -16.25
CA ILE A 165 15.07 -23.44 -17.63
C ILE A 165 16.09 -24.14 -18.53
N GLN A 166 17.38 -23.84 -18.38
CA GLN A 166 18.45 -24.52 -19.12
C GLN A 166 18.72 -25.93 -18.58
N ALA A 167 18.67 -26.12 -17.27
CA ALA A 167 19.00 -27.40 -16.63
C ALA A 167 17.93 -28.48 -16.85
N ALA A 168 16.64 -28.11 -16.90
CA ALA A 168 15.54 -29.05 -17.03
C ALA A 168 14.48 -28.61 -18.07
N PRO A 169 14.79 -28.54 -19.38
CA PRO A 169 13.90 -27.94 -20.39
C PRO A 169 12.54 -28.61 -20.58
N GLN A 170 12.36 -29.86 -20.14
CA GLN A 170 11.07 -30.57 -20.24
C GLN A 170 10.19 -30.38 -19.00
N SER A 171 10.78 -30.06 -17.84
CA SER A 171 10.10 -29.92 -16.55
C SER A 171 10.42 -28.62 -15.82
N TRP A 172 11.00 -27.62 -16.52
CA TRP A 172 11.45 -26.36 -15.94
C TRP A 172 10.33 -25.63 -15.21
N TRP A 173 9.10 -25.70 -15.73
CA TRP A 173 7.95 -25.02 -15.15
C TRP A 173 7.66 -25.53 -13.74
N LEU A 174 7.86 -26.83 -13.46
CA LEU A 174 7.67 -27.42 -12.15
C LEU A 174 8.76 -26.96 -11.19
N TRP A 175 10.01 -26.91 -11.65
CA TRP A 175 11.14 -26.47 -10.83
C TRP A 175 11.12 -24.98 -10.53
N VAL A 176 10.80 -24.14 -11.51
CA VAL A 176 10.62 -22.70 -11.32
C VAL A 176 9.43 -22.46 -10.40
N TRP A 177 8.32 -23.19 -10.57
CA TRP A 177 7.19 -23.12 -9.64
C TRP A 177 7.61 -23.49 -8.20
N ALA A 178 8.32 -24.60 -8.02
CA ALA A 178 8.79 -25.04 -6.70
C ALA A 178 9.75 -24.02 -6.07
N LEU A 179 10.64 -23.42 -6.87
CA LEU A 179 11.51 -22.32 -6.45
C LEU A 179 10.70 -21.11 -5.97
N LEU A 180 9.71 -20.67 -6.75
CA LEU A 180 8.87 -19.51 -6.40
C LEU A 180 8.02 -19.77 -5.16
N VAL A 181 7.43 -20.97 -5.03
CA VAL A 181 6.67 -21.37 -3.84
C VAL A 181 7.58 -21.45 -2.62
N GLY A 182 8.72 -22.14 -2.73
CA GLY A 182 9.68 -22.28 -1.63
C GLY A 182 10.22 -20.93 -1.16
N PHE A 183 10.58 -20.06 -2.11
CA PHE A 183 11.02 -18.70 -1.79
C PHE A 183 9.89 -17.83 -1.23
N GLY A 184 8.66 -17.97 -1.72
CA GLY A 184 7.49 -17.28 -1.18
C GLY A 184 7.18 -17.66 0.26
N LEU A 185 7.23 -18.96 0.59
CA LEU A 185 7.10 -19.46 1.96
C LEU A 185 8.25 -18.98 2.85
N LEU A 186 9.47 -18.97 2.32
CA LEU A 186 10.63 -18.41 3.02
C LEU A 186 10.42 -16.92 3.34
N LEU A 187 9.97 -16.13 2.36
CA LEU A 187 9.66 -14.72 2.57
C LEU A 187 8.50 -14.50 3.52
N MET A 188 7.49 -15.38 3.56
CA MET A 188 6.41 -15.28 4.56
C MET A 188 6.97 -15.33 5.99
N VAL A 189 8.02 -16.11 6.22
CA VAL A 189 8.71 -16.17 7.52
C VAL A 189 9.71 -15.04 7.69
N ILE A 190 10.49 -14.68 6.67
CA ILE A 190 11.57 -13.67 6.79
C ILE A 190 11.04 -12.23 6.76
N ALA A 191 10.00 -11.95 5.99
CA ALA A 191 9.52 -10.59 5.73
C ALA A 191 9.24 -9.79 7.01
N PRO A 192 8.46 -10.29 7.99
CA PRO A 192 8.18 -9.49 9.18
C PRO A 192 9.37 -9.28 10.10
N TYR A 193 10.40 -10.12 10.02
CA TYR A 193 11.57 -10.06 10.92
C TYR A 193 12.75 -9.28 10.34
N VAL A 194 12.86 -9.23 9.01
CA VAL A 194 14.03 -8.63 8.34
C VAL A 194 13.64 -7.53 7.36
N ILE A 195 12.57 -7.73 6.59
CA ILE A 195 12.18 -6.78 5.54
C ILE A 195 11.40 -5.63 6.16
N GLU A 196 10.33 -5.91 6.92
CA GLU A 196 9.51 -4.84 7.52
C GLU A 196 10.30 -3.90 8.43
N PRO A 197 11.24 -4.36 9.30
CA PRO A 197 12.05 -3.46 10.13
C PRO A 197 12.97 -2.52 9.35
N LEU A 198 13.29 -2.83 8.08
CA LEU A 198 14.09 -1.94 7.22
C LEU A 198 13.30 -0.69 6.78
N PHE A 199 11.96 -0.81 6.71
CA PHE A 199 11.05 0.25 6.32
C PHE A 199 10.38 0.93 7.52
N PHE A 200 10.05 0.17 8.56
CA PHE A 200 9.23 0.63 9.67
C PHE A 200 9.94 0.59 11.02
N LYS A 201 9.57 1.53 11.90
CA LYS A 201 10.01 1.53 13.30
C LYS A 201 8.92 0.91 14.16
N PHE A 202 9.22 -0.23 14.75
CA PHE A 202 8.34 -0.88 15.72
C PHE A 202 8.53 -0.24 17.10
N GLN A 203 7.43 0.06 17.77
CA GLN A 203 7.42 0.56 19.15
C GLN A 203 6.52 -0.34 20.00
N PRO A 204 6.87 -0.59 21.28
CA PRO A 204 5.99 -1.34 22.18
C PRO A 204 4.66 -0.60 22.35
N LEU A 205 3.58 -1.36 22.61
CA LEU A 205 2.26 -0.80 22.92
C LEU A 205 2.37 0.17 24.09
N GLN A 206 2.09 1.45 23.82
CA GLN A 206 2.06 2.50 24.84
C GLN A 206 0.61 2.71 25.25
N GLY A 207 0.24 2.17 26.41
CA GLY A 207 -1.09 2.35 26.99
C GLY A 207 -1.26 1.48 28.22
N GLU A 208 -1.34 2.11 29.39
CA GLU A 208 -1.64 1.41 30.65
C GLU A 208 -2.99 0.70 30.51
N GLY A 209 -3.01 -0.62 30.74
CA GLY A 209 -4.23 -1.45 30.67
C GLY A 209 -4.68 -1.89 29.28
N LEU A 210 -4.18 -1.31 28.18
CA LEU A 210 -4.56 -1.73 26.82
C LEU A 210 -4.01 -3.13 26.48
N GLU A 211 -2.76 -3.38 26.84
CA GLU A 211 -2.14 -4.70 26.65
C GLU A 211 -2.90 -5.79 27.40
N GLU A 212 -3.38 -5.47 28.59
CA GLU A 212 -4.17 -6.38 29.42
C GLU A 212 -5.56 -6.64 28.84
N ALA A 213 -6.23 -5.61 28.33
CA ALA A 213 -7.50 -5.78 27.63
C ALA A 213 -7.38 -6.70 26.41
N ILE A 214 -6.27 -6.58 25.65
CA ILE A 214 -5.99 -7.46 24.51
C ILE A 214 -5.73 -8.90 24.99
N ARG A 215 -4.96 -9.09 26.07
CA ARG A 215 -4.73 -10.41 26.66
C ARG A 215 -6.03 -11.11 27.06
N VAL A 216 -6.94 -10.38 27.72
CA VAL A 216 -8.25 -10.92 28.11
C VAL A 216 -9.10 -11.30 26.88
N MET A 217 -9.06 -10.50 25.81
CA MET A 217 -9.74 -10.85 24.56
C MET A 217 -9.16 -12.10 23.88
N LEU A 218 -7.82 -12.23 23.82
CA LEU A 218 -7.16 -13.40 23.23
C LEU A 218 -7.47 -14.68 24.01
N ALA A 219 -7.47 -14.59 25.34
CA ALA A 219 -7.85 -15.69 26.22
C ALA A 219 -9.31 -16.12 25.99
N LYS A 220 -10.24 -15.17 25.82
CA LYS A 220 -11.65 -15.47 25.47
C LYS A 220 -11.80 -16.16 24.11
N ALA A 221 -10.89 -15.88 23.17
CA ALA A 221 -10.86 -16.51 21.85
C ALA A 221 -10.16 -17.88 21.83
N GLY A 222 -9.65 -18.38 22.97
CA GLY A 222 -8.88 -19.63 23.04
C GLY A 222 -7.51 -19.55 22.37
N LEU A 223 -7.01 -18.33 22.11
CA LEU A 223 -5.67 -18.11 21.57
C LEU A 223 -4.69 -17.97 22.74
N PRO A 224 -3.58 -18.74 22.76
CA PRO A 224 -2.63 -18.70 23.87
C PRO A 224 -2.04 -17.28 24.02
N GLY A 225 -2.27 -16.69 25.19
CA GLY A 225 -1.94 -15.30 25.53
C GLY A 225 -0.52 -15.12 26.08
N GLU A 226 0.50 -15.52 25.33
CA GLU A 226 1.89 -15.22 25.70
C GLU A 226 2.50 -14.21 24.71
N PRO A 227 2.50 -12.91 25.04
CA PRO A 227 3.27 -11.92 24.29
C PRO A 227 4.73 -12.07 24.70
N ARG A 228 5.44 -13.00 24.05
CA ARG A 228 6.90 -13.01 24.09
C ARG A 228 7.41 -11.82 23.28
N GLN A 229 7.88 -10.78 23.98
CA GLN A 229 8.53 -9.61 23.40
C GLN A 229 9.94 -9.97 22.86
N PRO A 230 10.50 -9.24 21.89
CA PRO A 230 9.96 -8.84 20.60
C PRO A 230 10.62 -9.71 19.50
N SER A 231 9.93 -10.74 19.00
CA SER A 231 10.34 -11.34 17.72
C SER A 231 9.19 -11.40 16.73
N SER A 232 7.94 -11.62 17.16
CA SER A 232 6.78 -11.54 16.25
C SER A 232 6.29 -10.09 16.09
N ALA A 233 6.98 -9.34 15.23
CA ALA A 233 6.64 -7.95 14.90
C ALA A 233 5.22 -7.75 14.28
N SER A 234 4.50 -8.82 13.93
CA SER A 234 3.27 -8.72 13.13
C SER A 234 1.97 -8.89 13.90
N ALA A 235 1.96 -9.54 15.07
CA ALA A 235 0.70 -9.97 15.69
C ALA A 235 0.11 -8.98 16.71
N LEU A 236 0.95 -8.13 17.33
CA LEU A 236 0.51 -7.20 18.39
C LEU A 236 1.09 -5.78 18.26
N CYS A 237 1.81 -5.48 17.18
CA CYS A 237 2.24 -4.11 16.91
C CYS A 237 1.14 -3.38 16.14
N VAL A 238 0.37 -2.55 16.84
CA VAL A 238 -0.34 -1.45 16.16
C VAL A 238 0.75 -0.61 15.50
N VAL A 239 0.79 -0.60 14.17
CA VAL A 239 1.55 0.41 13.42
C VAL A 239 0.94 1.75 13.80
N LEU A 240 1.49 2.38 14.83
CA LEU A 240 1.12 3.72 15.24
C LEU A 240 1.62 4.65 14.13
N LEU A 241 0.76 4.87 13.15
CA LEU A 241 0.96 5.82 12.04
C LEU A 241 0.86 7.27 12.54
N HIS A 242 1.25 7.54 13.79
CA HIS A 242 1.37 8.84 14.41
C HIS A 242 2.85 9.21 14.57
N ALA A 243 3.41 9.72 13.47
CA ALA A 243 4.71 10.39 13.48
C ALA A 243 4.69 11.54 14.51
N SER A 244 5.27 11.25 15.67
CA SER A 244 5.69 12.22 16.65
C SER A 244 6.75 13.13 16.03
N HIS A 245 6.32 14.29 15.55
CA HIS A 245 7.20 15.42 15.27
C HIS A 245 6.59 16.72 15.80
N ARG A 246 6.25 16.74 17.11
CA ARG A 246 6.23 17.99 17.87
C ARG A 246 7.56 18.13 18.61
N ARG A 247 8.60 18.56 17.91
CA ARG A 247 9.68 19.35 18.50
C ARG A 247 9.59 20.74 17.87
N GLY A 248 9.20 21.73 18.67
CA GLY A 248 9.20 23.14 18.25
C GLY A 248 7.89 23.91 18.41
N ALA A 249 7.12 23.69 19.48
CA ALA A 249 6.13 24.66 19.93
C ALA A 249 6.02 24.59 21.46
N GLY A 250 7.09 25.01 22.13
CA GLY A 250 7.00 25.42 23.52
C GLY A 250 6.19 26.71 23.61
N GLY A 251 5.21 26.73 24.52
CA GLY A 251 4.58 27.95 25.02
C GLY A 251 3.40 28.49 24.21
N ALA A 252 2.22 27.85 24.28
CA ALA A 252 0.92 28.51 24.09
C ALA A 252 -0.31 27.62 24.44
N VAL A 253 -0.22 26.69 25.40
CA VAL A 253 -1.42 25.96 25.91
C VAL A 253 -1.38 25.92 27.43
N ALA A 254 -1.23 27.11 28.03
CA ALA A 254 -1.36 27.35 29.45
C ALA A 254 -2.07 28.70 29.64
N ARG A 255 -3.38 28.73 29.35
CA ARG A 255 -4.41 29.70 29.84
C ARG A 255 -5.63 29.65 28.92
N ALA A 256 -6.53 28.70 29.17
CA ALA A 256 -7.95 28.81 28.83
C ALA A 256 -8.66 27.64 29.52
N GLY A 257 -9.08 27.85 30.76
CA GLY A 257 -9.72 26.80 31.56
C GLY A 257 -9.66 27.11 33.05
N GLY A 258 -9.93 28.36 33.41
CA GLY A 258 -10.15 28.78 34.78
C GLY A 258 -11.48 29.53 34.84
N ASN A 259 -12.32 29.10 35.78
CA ASN A 259 -13.53 29.72 36.32
C ASN A 259 -14.90 29.33 35.71
N GLY A 260 -15.78 28.82 36.60
CA GLY A 260 -17.19 28.49 36.38
C GLY A 260 -17.58 27.17 37.07
N GLU A 261 -17.71 27.16 38.40
CA GLU A 261 -18.98 26.89 39.14
C GLU A 261 -19.48 25.43 39.05
N ALA A 262 -19.46 24.61 40.12
CA ALA A 262 -20.18 24.66 41.39
C ALA A 262 -21.33 23.63 41.44
N ALA A 263 -21.22 22.72 42.42
CA ALA A 263 -22.28 22.05 43.18
C ALA A 263 -23.45 21.33 42.46
N ILE A 264 -23.33 20.00 42.31
CA ILE A 264 -24.45 19.03 42.38
C ILE A 264 -23.86 17.79 43.08
N GLY A 265 -24.17 17.41 44.32
CA GLY A 265 -25.48 17.25 44.94
C GLY A 265 -25.81 15.75 45.03
N ARG A 266 -25.24 15.04 46.02
CA ARG A 266 -25.57 13.62 46.33
C ARG A 266 -27.05 13.49 46.70
N PRO A 267 -27.82 12.52 46.17
CA PRO A 267 -29.10 12.18 46.76
C PRO A 267 -28.90 11.22 47.94
N GLY A 268 -29.46 11.63 49.09
CA GLY A 268 -29.43 10.91 50.35
C GLY A 268 -30.37 9.70 50.40
N LYS A 269 -29.98 8.77 51.27
CA LYS A 269 -30.82 7.70 51.81
C LYS A 269 -32.12 8.26 52.37
N ARG A 270 -33.26 7.71 51.95
CA ARG A 270 -34.51 7.76 52.73
C ARG A 270 -34.72 6.42 53.42
N SER A 271 -34.89 6.51 54.73
CA SER A 271 -35.37 5.50 55.67
C SER A 271 -36.72 6.00 56.21
N GLY A 272 -37.62 5.07 56.50
CA GLY A 272 -38.95 5.26 57.11
C GLY A 272 -40.05 4.94 56.09
N GLY A 273 -40.96 3.99 56.29
CA GLY A 273 -41.43 3.38 57.53
C GLY A 273 -42.92 3.66 57.64
N GLU A 274 -43.74 2.71 57.18
CA GLU A 274 -45.06 2.24 57.64
C GLU A 274 -45.53 1.11 56.71
#